data_AF-A0A5C4IN17-F1
#
_entry.id   AF-A0A5C4IN17-F1
#
_cell.length_a   1.000
_cell.length_b   1.000
_cell.length_c   1.000
_cell.angle_alpha   90.00
_cell.angle_beta   90.00
_cell.angle_gamma   90.00
#
_symmetry.space_group_name_H-M   'P 1'
#
loop_
_entity.id
_entity.type
_entity.pdbx_description
1 polymer ?
#
loop_
_entity_poly.entity_id
_entity_poly.type
_entity_poly.pdbx_seq_one_letter_code
_entity_poly.pdbx_strand_id
1 'polypeptide(L)' 'LLGLEGYHPELILPEEVEERLASIAETGILQLAGSVPLPYGVKDMVLRPLTVLPRHTNGMTFTVSDAGGQVLHTAT' A
#
# COMPACT_ATOMS: atom_id res chain seq x y z
N LEU A 1 -2.76 -3.12 -0.30
CA LEU A 1 -3.48 -1.90 -0.73
C LEU A 1 -4.60 -1.58 0.24
N LEU A 2 -5.61 -2.44 0.39
CA LEU A 2 -6.77 -2.19 1.26
C LEU A 2 -6.42 -1.87 2.72
N GLY A 3 -5.44 -2.57 3.31
CA GLY A 3 -4.97 -2.23 4.66
C GLY A 3 -4.39 -0.82 4.78
N LEU A 4 -3.84 -0.24 3.70
CA LEU A 4 -3.39 1.17 3.67
C LEU A 4 -4.58 2.14 3.61
N GLU A 5 -5.72 1.71 3.06
CA GLU A 5 -6.97 2.48 3.11
C GLU A 5 -7.71 2.35 4.45
N GLY A 6 -7.22 1.49 5.37
CA GLY A 6 -7.80 1.28 6.70
C GLY A 6 -8.76 0.09 6.79
N TYR A 7 -8.84 -0.76 5.76
CA TYR A 7 -9.64 -1.98 5.85
C TYR A 7 -9.01 -3.02 6.76
N HIS A 8 -9.87 -3.73 7.48
CA HIS A 8 -9.51 -4.79 8.40
C HIS A 8 -9.79 -6.16 7.75
N PRO A 9 -8.80 -7.07 7.67
CA PRO A 9 -8.96 -8.35 6.98
C PRO A 9 -10.05 -9.24 7.59
N GLU A 10 -10.33 -9.09 8.88
CA GLU A 10 -11.37 -9.81 9.60
C GLU A 10 -12.80 -9.25 9.40
N LEU A 11 -12.93 -8.04 8.84
CA LEU A 11 -14.22 -7.36 8.66
C LEU A 11 -14.61 -7.20 7.18
N ILE A 12 -13.63 -7.04 6.29
CA ILE A 12 -13.87 -6.78 4.88
C ILE A 12 -14.46 -8.00 4.17
N LEU A 13 -15.49 -7.78 3.38
CA LEU A 13 -16.12 -8.81 2.56
C LEU A 13 -15.34 -9.04 1.26
N PRO A 14 -15.40 -10.26 0.67
CA PRO A 14 -14.75 -10.54 -0.61
C PRO A 14 -15.18 -9.60 -1.74
N GLU A 15 -16.46 -9.22 -1.78
CA GLU A 15 -17.00 -8.28 -2.78
C GLU A 15 -16.41 -6.87 -2.64
N GLU A 16 -16.21 -6.38 -1.42
CA GLU A 16 -15.58 -5.08 -1.16
C GLU A 16 -14.10 -5.08 -1.56
N VAL A 17 -13.41 -6.22 -1.36
CA VAL A 17 -12.02 -6.42 -1.83
C VAL A 17 -11.97 -6.27 -3.35
N GLU A 18 -12.83 -6.99 -4.06
CA GLU A 18 -12.86 -6.97 -5.53
C GLU A 18 -13.20 -5.59 -6.07
N GLU A 19 -14.24 -4.95 -5.55
CA GLU A 19 -14.68 -3.61 -5.97
C GLU A 19 -13.59 -2.56 -5.75
N ARG A 20 -12.98 -2.53 -4.56
CA ARG A 20 -11.93 -1.54 -4.28
C ARG A 20 -10.67 -1.78 -5.10
N LEU A 21 -10.25 -3.04 -5.28
CA LEU A 21 -9.09 -3.34 -6.11
C LEU A 21 -9.32 -2.95 -7.57
N ALA A 22 -10.52 -3.19 -8.11
CA ALA A 22 -10.89 -2.76 -9.46
C ALA A 22 -10.83 -1.23 -9.60
N SER A 23 -11.38 -0.50 -8.64
CA SER A 23 -11.36 0.97 -8.66
C SER A 23 -9.94 1.55 -8.50
N ILE A 24 -9.07 0.97 -7.67
CA ILE A 24 -7.66 1.39 -7.60
C ILE A 24 -6.96 1.08 -8.93
N ALA A 25 -7.25 -0.05 -9.57
CA ALA A 25 -6.67 -0.40 -10.86
C ALA A 25 -7.12 0.55 -11.98
N GLU A 26 -8.39 0.98 -11.98
CA GLU A 26 -8.95 1.93 -12.95
C GLU A 26 -8.42 3.36 -12.74
N THR A 27 -8.44 3.83 -11.49
CA THR A 27 -8.14 5.24 -11.18
C THR A 27 -6.65 5.48 -10.91
N GLY A 28 -5.92 4.46 -10.48
CA GLY A 28 -4.56 4.60 -9.94
C GLY A 28 -4.50 5.35 -8.61
N ILE A 29 -5.63 5.54 -7.94
CA ILE A 29 -5.73 6.30 -6.69
C ILE A 29 -6.05 5.38 -5.52
N LEU A 30 -5.28 5.54 -4.43
CA LEU A 30 -5.49 4.91 -3.14
C LEU A 30 -5.88 5.98 -2.11
N GLN A 31 -6.88 5.69 -1.26
CA GLN A 31 -7.32 6.56 -0.17
C GLN A 31 -6.59 6.23 1.14
N LEU A 32 -5.38 6.74 1.33
CA LEU A 32 -4.55 6.44 2.51
C LEU A 32 -5.31 6.81 3.80
N ALA A 33 -5.34 5.88 4.74
CA ALA A 33 -6.10 5.97 5.99
C ALA A 33 -7.58 6.41 5.77
N GLY A 34 -8.16 6.02 4.64
CA GLY A 34 -9.55 6.30 4.27
C GLY A 34 -9.86 7.75 3.91
N SER A 35 -8.85 8.63 3.81
CA SER A 35 -9.09 10.08 3.70
C SER A 35 -8.13 10.85 2.78
N VAL A 36 -6.92 10.33 2.53
CA VAL A 36 -5.91 11.05 1.75
C VAL A 36 -5.72 10.37 0.38
N PRO A 37 -6.20 10.98 -0.72
CA PRO A 37 -6.02 10.41 -2.04
C PRO A 37 -4.56 10.51 -2.50
N LEU A 38 -3.96 9.39 -2.89
CA LEU A 38 -2.58 9.31 -3.38
C LEU A 38 -2.53 8.54 -4.71
N PRO A 39 -1.69 8.97 -5.68
CA PRO A 39 -1.40 8.18 -6.87
C PRO A 39 -0.49 7.01 -6.49
N TYR A 40 -1.10 5.88 -6.14
CA TYR A 40 -0.38 4.69 -5.70
C TYR A 40 -1.17 3.42 -6.03
N GLY A 41 -0.52 2.48 -6.71
CA GLY A 41 -1.07 1.17 -7.02
C GLY A 41 -0.01 0.07 -7.00
N VAL A 42 -0.40 -1.13 -7.45
CA VAL A 42 0.48 -2.32 -7.44
C VAL A 42 1.78 -2.09 -8.22
N LYS A 43 1.72 -1.32 -9.32
CA LYS A 43 2.88 -0.99 -10.15
C LYS A 43 3.97 -0.20 -9.43
N ASP A 44 3.62 0.50 -8.36
CA ASP A 44 4.54 1.33 -7.57
C ASP A 44 5.24 0.52 -6.47
N MET A 45 4.84 -0.75 -6.28
CA MET A 45 5.49 -1.67 -5.34
C MET A 45 6.80 -2.20 -5.91
N VAL A 46 7.90 -1.94 -5.21
CA VAL A 46 9.23 -2.45 -5.60
C VAL A 46 9.46 -3.83 -5.00
N LEU A 47 9.53 -4.85 -5.84
CA LEU A 47 9.83 -6.22 -5.42
C LEU A 47 11.36 -6.43 -5.33
N ARG A 48 11.82 -6.91 -4.18
CA ARG A 48 13.25 -7.20 -3.92
C ARG A 48 13.45 -8.69 -3.56
N PRO A 49 13.25 -9.63 -4.50
CA PRO A 49 13.26 -11.07 -4.22
C PRO A 49 14.61 -11.60 -3.68
N LEU A 50 15.71 -10.85 -3.92
CA LEU A 50 17.05 -11.20 -3.46
C LEU A 50 17.48 -10.42 -2.20
N THR A 51 16.54 -9.77 -1.52
CA THR A 51 16.78 -9.01 -0.28
C THR A 51 16.05 -9.69 0.86
N VAL A 52 16.78 -10.03 1.92
CA VAL A 52 16.22 -10.56 3.17
C VAL A 52 16.43 -9.51 4.25
N LEU A 53 15.35 -9.10 4.93
CA LEU A 53 15.43 -8.17 6.04
C LEU A 53 15.88 -8.89 7.33
N PRO A 54 16.60 -8.22 8.25
CA PRO A 54 17.20 -8.88 9.42
C PRO A 54 16.21 -9.62 10.33
N ARG A 55 14.94 -9.18 10.39
CA ARG A 55 13.95 -9.73 11.32
C ARG A 55 13.23 -10.97 10.78
N HIS A 56 12.86 -10.99 9.50
CA HIS A 56 12.07 -12.09 8.92
C HIS A 56 12.20 -12.11 7.39
N THR A 57 12.09 -13.31 6.80
CA THR A 57 12.19 -13.53 5.35
C THR A 57 11.07 -12.85 4.56
N ASN A 58 9.86 -12.81 5.12
CA ASN A 58 8.72 -12.07 4.57
C ASN A 58 8.68 -10.60 5.03
N GLY A 59 9.84 -9.97 5.19
CA GLY A 59 9.94 -8.57 5.61
C GLY A 59 9.54 -7.61 4.48
N MET A 60 8.98 -6.47 4.84
CA MET A 60 8.64 -5.40 3.90
C MET A 60 9.03 -4.04 4.48
N THR A 61 9.21 -3.06 3.61
CA THR A 61 9.51 -1.68 4.01
C THR A 61 8.38 -0.77 3.56
N PHE A 62 7.90 0.07 4.46
CA PHE A 62 7.00 1.17 4.13
C PHE A 62 7.76 2.48 4.15
N THR A 63 7.58 3.29 3.11
CA THR A 63 8.19 4.62 2.99
C THR A 63 7.11 5.63 2.64
N VAL A 64 7.11 6.76 3.33
CA VAL A 64 6.24 7.91 3.02
C VAL A 64 7.13 9.07 2.61
N SER A 65 6.81 9.68 1.47
CA SER A 65 7.46 10.88 0.95
C SER A 65 6.48 12.02 0.73
N ASP A 66 6.97 13.25 0.78
CA ASP A 66 6.20 14.42 0.38
C ASP A 66 6.11 14.57 -1.15
N ALA A 67 5.41 15.62 -1.62
CA ALA A 67 5.24 15.92 -3.03
C ALA A 67 6.56 16.29 -3.75
N GLY A 68 7.60 16.69 -3.01
CA GLY A 68 8.95 16.93 -3.54
C GLY A 68 9.80 15.67 -3.61
N GLY A 69 9.28 14.52 -3.17
CA GLY A 69 10.00 13.25 -3.10
C GLY A 69 10.93 13.15 -1.87
N GLN A 70 10.88 14.10 -0.94
CA GLN A 70 11.62 13.97 0.33
C GLN A 70 10.95 12.88 1.17
N VAL A 71 11.75 11.90 1.61
CA VAL A 71 11.29 10.86 2.53
C VAL A 71 11.03 11.48 3.90
N LEU A 72 9.78 11.40 4.34
CA LEU A 72 9.35 11.84 5.67
C LEU A 72 9.56 10.75 6.71
N HIS A 73 9.33 9.49 6.34
CA HIS A 73 9.47 8.35 7.23
C HIS A 73 9.68 7.03 6.49
N THR A 74 10.40 6.10 7.12
CA THR A 74 10.60 4.72 6.65
C THR A 74 10.54 3.75 7.82
N ALA A 75 9.82 2.63 7.64
CA ALA A 75 9.69 1.57 8.64
C ALA A 75 9.81 0.17 8.00
N THR A 76 10.29 -0.81 8.77
CA THR A 76 10.48 -2.22 8.38
C THR A 76 9.96 -3.17 9.42
#